data_AF-A0A5B7RBK6-F1
#
_entry.id   AF-A0A5B7RBK6-F1
#
_cell.length_a   1.000
_cell.length_b   1.000
_cell.length_c   1.000
_cell.angle_alpha   90.00
_cell.angle_beta   90.00
_cell.angle_gamma   90.00
#
_symmetry.space_group_name_H-M   'P 1'
#
loop_
_entity.id
_entity.type
_entity.pdbx_description
1 polymer ?
#
loop_
_entity_poly.entity_id
_entity_poly.type
_entity_poly.pdbx_seq_one_letter_code
_entity_poly.pdbx_strand_id
1 'polypeptide(L)'
;MTRSATKDRAATSWRITRCAMRLADEHGLDGWTMDDLAEAAEVSRRTLFNYFPGKLDAVLGDWPGFEDEMLAEFRSGGPHHDLVLDLRTLVMPLLDAKIADRAWLDCSKRVLLASPRLLTVAHERYEALSAEVVEHILVREGATFGAAGAKVAIALLAALFDAALDGYLHDEGQHDFVHHFDHALRTARTLLGD
;
A
#
# COMPACT_ATOMS: atom_id res chain seq x y z
N MET A 1 -19.14 0.78 16.46
CA MET A 1 -19.65 0.37 15.13
C MET A 1 -19.45 -1.13 14.99
N THR A 2 -20.47 -1.88 14.59
CA THR A 2 -20.42 -3.34 14.46
C THR A 2 -19.51 -3.75 13.30
N ARG A 3 -18.65 -4.75 13.51
CA ARG A 3 -17.67 -5.32 12.56
C ARG A 3 -18.22 -5.60 11.14
N SER A 4 -19.53 -5.81 11.00
CA SER A 4 -20.24 -5.96 9.71
C SER A 4 -20.28 -4.66 8.89
N ALA A 5 -20.59 -3.52 9.51
CA ALA A 5 -20.72 -2.24 8.81
C ALA A 5 -19.37 -1.73 8.29
N THR A 6 -18.28 -2.01 9.03
CA THR A 6 -16.91 -1.71 8.60
C THR A 6 -16.50 -2.55 7.40
N LYS A 7 -16.90 -3.84 7.37
CA LYS A 7 -16.64 -4.74 6.24
C LYS A 7 -17.37 -4.29 4.98
N ASP A 8 -18.63 -3.88 5.10
CA ASP A 8 -19.43 -3.36 3.98
C ASP A 8 -18.84 -2.05 3.42
N ARG A 9 -18.29 -1.20 4.30
CA ARG A 9 -17.58 0.02 3.91
C ARG A 9 -16.31 -0.30 3.12
N ALA A 10 -15.45 -1.18 3.65
CA ALA A 10 -14.19 -1.55 2.98
C ALA A 10 -14.43 -2.19 1.61
N ALA A 11 -15.43 -3.08 1.50
CA ALA A 11 -15.80 -3.69 0.24
C ALA A 11 -16.30 -2.66 -0.79
N THR A 12 -17.10 -1.68 -0.34
CA THR A 12 -17.58 -0.59 -1.21
C THR A 12 -16.44 0.31 -1.65
N SER A 13 -15.55 0.71 -0.74
CA SER A 13 -14.36 1.51 -1.03
C SER A 13 -13.46 0.83 -2.06
N TRP A 14 -13.20 -0.47 -1.86
CA TRP A 14 -12.42 -1.28 -2.79
C TRP A 14 -13.06 -1.37 -4.18
N ARG A 15 -14.38 -1.59 -4.27
CA ARG A 15 -15.09 -1.63 -5.55
C ARG A 15 -14.99 -0.30 -6.30
N ILE A 16 -15.18 0.83 -5.61
CA ILE A 16 -15.02 2.16 -6.20
C ILE A 16 -13.59 2.35 -6.71
N THR A 17 -12.59 2.01 -5.88
CA THR A 17 -11.18 2.10 -6.25
C THR A 17 -10.90 1.28 -7.52
N ARG A 18 -11.46 0.07 -7.58
CA ARG A 18 -11.31 -0.83 -8.71
C ARG A 18 -11.82 -0.24 -10.02
N CYS A 19 -13.02 0.35 -9.98
CA CYS A 19 -13.60 1.02 -11.13
C CYS A 19 -12.80 2.27 -11.53
N ALA A 20 -12.34 3.07 -10.56
CA ALA A 20 -11.57 4.29 -10.83
C ALA A 20 -10.24 3.99 -11.53
N MET A 21 -9.52 2.98 -11.06
CA MET A 21 -8.25 2.55 -11.68
C MET A 21 -8.47 2.02 -13.10
N ARG A 22 -9.52 1.22 -13.31
CA ARG A 22 -9.86 0.73 -14.66
C ARG A 22 -10.17 1.88 -15.62
N LEU A 23 -10.97 2.85 -15.19
CA LEU A 23 -11.25 4.06 -15.99
C LEU A 23 -9.97 4.87 -16.26
N ALA A 24 -9.06 4.97 -15.29
CA ALA A 24 -7.79 5.64 -15.47
C ALA A 24 -6.83 4.90 -16.42
N ASP A 25 -6.84 3.57 -16.44
CA ASP A 25 -6.06 2.74 -17.37
C ASP A 25 -6.63 2.84 -18.80
N GLU A 26 -7.96 2.76 -18.93
CA GLU A 26 -8.65 2.76 -20.24
C GLU A 26 -8.71 4.16 -20.90
N HIS A 27 -8.85 5.22 -20.12
CA HIS A 27 -9.14 6.58 -20.63
C HIS A 27 -8.14 7.65 -20.18
N GLY A 28 -7.15 7.30 -19.36
CA GLY A 28 -6.30 8.27 -18.67
C GLY A 28 -7.06 9.01 -17.56
N LEU A 29 -6.33 9.69 -16.67
CA LEU A 29 -6.93 10.36 -15.51
C LEU A 29 -7.94 11.47 -15.88
N ASP A 30 -7.74 12.13 -17.01
CA ASP A 30 -8.57 13.25 -17.45
C ASP A 30 -9.75 12.81 -18.37
N GLY A 31 -9.79 11.54 -18.79
CA GLY A 31 -10.76 11.04 -19.78
C GLY A 31 -12.11 10.55 -19.25
N TRP A 32 -12.33 10.56 -17.93
CA TRP A 32 -13.58 10.15 -17.28
C TRP A 32 -14.01 11.17 -16.21
N THR A 33 -15.16 11.00 -15.56
CA THR A 33 -15.66 11.91 -14.52
C THR A 33 -16.08 11.16 -13.26
N MET A 34 -16.23 11.86 -12.13
CA MET A 34 -16.76 11.23 -10.92
C MET A 34 -18.20 10.70 -11.11
N ASP A 35 -18.96 11.22 -12.08
CA ASP A 35 -20.28 10.68 -12.41
C ASP A 35 -20.16 9.35 -13.15
N ASP A 36 -19.25 9.24 -14.13
CA ASP A 36 -18.95 7.97 -14.81
C ASP A 36 -18.48 6.90 -13.81
N LEU A 37 -17.66 7.29 -12.84
CA LEU A 37 -17.22 6.40 -11.77
C LEU A 37 -18.38 5.96 -10.86
N ALA A 38 -19.30 6.86 -10.51
CA ALA A 38 -20.45 6.51 -9.68
C ALA A 38 -21.34 5.48 -10.37
N GLU A 39 -21.57 5.65 -11.68
CA GLU A 39 -22.27 4.68 -12.53
C GLU A 39 -21.51 3.35 -12.58
N ALA A 40 -20.22 3.37 -12.93
CA ALA A 40 -19.40 2.17 -13.06
C ALA A 40 -19.24 1.38 -11.75
N ALA A 41 -19.25 2.06 -10.60
CA ALA A 41 -19.17 1.44 -9.29
C ALA A 41 -20.54 1.10 -8.67
N GLU A 42 -21.64 1.39 -9.39
CA GLU A 42 -23.02 1.18 -8.96
C GLU A 42 -23.31 1.80 -7.59
N VAL A 43 -22.95 3.07 -7.44
CA VAL A 43 -23.20 3.86 -6.23
C VAL A 43 -23.79 5.22 -6.57
N SER A 44 -24.54 5.83 -5.65
CA SER A 44 -24.97 7.21 -5.86
C SER A 44 -23.78 8.17 -5.83
N ARG A 45 -23.88 9.32 -6.52
CA ARG A 45 -22.89 10.40 -6.45
C ARG A 45 -22.60 10.82 -5.00
N ARG A 46 -23.64 10.97 -4.18
CA ARG A 46 -23.50 11.28 -2.74
C ARG A 46 -22.68 10.20 -2.02
N THR A 47 -22.95 8.93 -2.31
CA THR A 47 -22.18 7.82 -1.75
C THR A 47 -20.73 7.92 -2.17
N LEU A 48 -20.43 8.08 -3.46
CA LEU A 48 -19.06 8.20 -3.97
C LEU A 48 -18.27 9.31 -3.25
N PHE A 49 -18.83 10.52 -3.15
CA PHE A 49 -18.17 11.63 -2.47
C PHE A 49 -18.02 11.46 -0.94
N ASN A 50 -18.79 10.57 -0.31
CA ASN A 50 -18.58 10.18 1.09
C ASN A 50 -17.38 9.23 1.27
N TYR A 51 -16.88 8.63 0.19
CA TYR A 51 -15.66 7.82 0.20
C TYR A 51 -14.47 8.63 -0.28
N PHE A 52 -14.58 9.27 -1.45
CA PHE A 52 -13.46 9.94 -2.09
C PHE A 52 -13.80 11.36 -2.52
N PRO A 53 -12.99 12.36 -2.14
CA PRO A 53 -13.24 13.75 -2.51
C PRO A 53 -12.96 14.03 -4.00
N GLY A 54 -12.16 13.19 -4.68
CA GLY A 54 -11.85 13.36 -6.09
C GLY A 54 -11.26 12.11 -6.76
N LYS A 55 -10.94 12.25 -8.05
CA LYS A 55 -10.43 11.16 -8.89
C LYS A 55 -9.13 10.56 -8.39
N LEU A 56 -8.17 11.42 -7.99
CA LEU A 56 -6.86 10.99 -7.51
C LEU A 56 -7.02 10.08 -6.29
N ASP A 57 -7.89 10.48 -5.37
CA ASP A 57 -8.18 9.69 -4.17
C ASP A 57 -8.91 8.40 -4.48
N ALA A 58 -9.86 8.44 -5.42
CA ALA A 58 -10.57 7.24 -5.86
C ALA A 58 -9.64 6.24 -6.55
N VAL A 59 -8.68 6.71 -7.36
CA VAL A 59 -7.71 5.83 -8.05
C VAL A 59 -6.72 5.21 -7.05
N LEU A 60 -6.17 6.02 -6.16
CA LEU A 60 -5.21 5.54 -5.14
C LEU A 60 -5.91 4.68 -4.07
N GLY A 61 -7.21 4.89 -3.88
CA GLY A 61 -8.04 4.25 -2.86
C GLY A 61 -7.73 4.74 -1.46
N ASP A 62 -8.36 4.12 -0.48
CA ASP A 62 -8.03 4.36 0.93
C ASP A 62 -6.68 3.70 1.26
N TRP A 63 -5.88 4.40 2.07
CA TRP A 63 -4.79 3.76 2.79
C TRP A 63 -5.33 3.32 4.16
N PRO A 64 -5.46 2.02 4.43
CA PRO A 64 -5.91 1.59 5.74
C PRO A 64 -4.84 1.97 6.77
N GLY A 65 -5.28 2.59 7.87
CA GLY A 65 -4.40 2.82 9.02
C GLY A 65 -4.05 1.51 9.70
N PHE A 66 -3.02 1.53 10.55
CA PHE A 66 -2.68 0.38 11.36
C PHE A 66 -3.64 0.23 12.54
N GLU A 67 -4.02 -1.00 12.88
CA GLU A 67 -4.76 -1.27 14.11
C GLU A 67 -3.82 -1.15 15.32
N ASP A 68 -4.35 -0.62 16.44
CA ASP A 68 -3.56 -0.40 17.67
C ASP A 68 -2.85 -1.68 18.17
N GLU A 69 -3.49 -2.84 18.00
CA GLU A 69 -2.92 -4.15 18.36
C GLU A 69 -1.70 -4.49 17.51
N MET A 70 -1.76 -4.26 16.19
CA MET A 70 -0.64 -4.49 15.26
C MET A 70 0.55 -3.59 15.61
N LEU A 71 0.26 -2.32 15.94
CA LEU A 71 1.28 -1.38 16.37
C LEU A 71 1.87 -1.75 17.74
N ALA A 72 1.06 -2.28 18.66
CA ALA A 72 1.53 -2.73 19.96
C ALA A 72 2.47 -3.95 19.86
N GLU A 73 2.11 -4.94 19.04
CA GLU A 73 2.97 -6.10 18.74
C GLU A 73 4.26 -5.68 18.04
N PHE A 74 4.19 -4.77 17.06
CA PHE A 74 5.37 -4.24 16.40
C PHE A 74 6.33 -3.56 17.40
N ARG A 75 5.78 -2.71 18.29
CA ARG A 75 6.56 -1.98 19.31
C ARG A 75 7.17 -2.89 20.38
N SER A 76 6.58 -4.05 20.66
CA SER A 76 7.14 -5.02 21.62
C SER A 76 8.26 -5.89 21.03
N GLY A 77 8.66 -5.63 19.79
CA GLY A 77 9.77 -6.30 19.11
C GLY A 77 9.33 -7.24 18.00
N GLY A 78 8.02 -7.40 17.76
CA GLY A 78 7.46 -8.23 16.71
C GLY A 78 7.79 -9.73 16.81
N PRO A 79 7.21 -10.57 15.95
CA PRO A 79 7.41 -12.02 15.97
C PRO A 79 8.79 -12.48 15.47
N HIS A 80 9.51 -11.64 14.72
CA HIS A 80 10.80 -12.01 14.13
C HIS A 80 12.00 -11.45 14.87
N HIS A 81 11.80 -10.47 15.76
CA HIS A 81 12.88 -9.72 16.39
C HIS A 81 13.88 -9.12 15.37
N ASP A 82 13.36 -8.78 14.20
CA ASP A 82 14.11 -8.19 13.07
C ASP A 82 13.25 -7.06 12.51
N LEU A 83 13.79 -5.84 12.55
CA LEU A 83 13.03 -4.63 12.24
C LEU A 83 12.40 -4.68 10.84
N VAL A 84 13.12 -5.18 9.83
CA VAL A 84 12.64 -5.18 8.44
C VAL A 84 11.56 -6.25 8.24
N LEU A 85 11.76 -7.45 8.81
CA LEU A 85 10.77 -8.52 8.77
C LEU A 85 9.50 -8.16 9.54
N ASP A 86 9.61 -7.49 10.68
CA ASP A 86 8.46 -7.09 11.45
C ASP A 86 7.74 -5.87 10.85
N LEU A 87 8.46 -4.97 10.18
CA LEU A 87 7.86 -3.93 9.35
C LEU A 87 7.08 -4.55 8.17
N ARG A 88 7.61 -5.59 7.53
CA ARG A 88 6.84 -6.36 6.54
C ARG A 88 5.58 -6.94 7.17
N THR A 89 5.68 -7.60 8.31
CA THR A 89 4.51 -8.18 9.01
C THR A 89 3.47 -7.12 9.33
N LEU A 90 3.89 -5.92 9.73
CA LEU A 90 3.01 -4.79 9.99
C LEU A 90 2.28 -4.29 8.73
N VAL A 91 2.97 -4.23 7.58
CA VAL A 91 2.44 -3.65 6.34
C VAL A 91 1.66 -4.65 5.48
N MET A 92 2.02 -5.94 5.47
CA MET A 92 1.41 -6.95 4.60
C MET A 92 -0.13 -7.04 4.70
N PRO A 93 -0.75 -7.00 5.90
CA PRO A 93 -2.22 -7.03 6.01
C PRO A 93 -2.91 -5.86 5.31
N LEU A 94 -2.25 -4.69 5.19
CA LEU A 94 -2.78 -3.52 4.50
C LEU A 94 -2.80 -3.71 2.96
N LEU A 95 -1.96 -4.62 2.46
CA LEU A 95 -1.75 -4.86 1.04
C LEU A 95 -2.40 -6.17 0.56
N ASP A 96 -2.82 -7.06 1.46
CA ASP A 96 -3.25 -8.43 1.15
C ASP A 96 -4.28 -8.51 0.01
N ALA A 97 -5.38 -7.75 0.13
CA ALA A 97 -6.42 -7.72 -0.91
C ALA A 97 -5.93 -7.19 -2.27
N LYS A 98 -4.92 -6.29 -2.25
CA LYS A 98 -4.31 -5.73 -3.48
C LYS A 98 -3.33 -6.73 -4.09
N ILE A 99 -2.52 -7.38 -3.25
CA ILE A 99 -1.50 -8.35 -3.67
C ILE A 99 -2.14 -9.61 -4.26
N ALA A 100 -3.29 -10.03 -3.74
CA ALA A 100 -4.03 -11.19 -4.23
C ALA A 100 -4.55 -11.02 -5.66
N ASP A 101 -4.75 -9.79 -6.14
CA ASP A 101 -5.18 -9.50 -7.52
C ASP A 101 -3.98 -9.03 -8.36
N ARG A 102 -3.32 -9.99 -9.02
CA ARG A 102 -2.16 -9.70 -9.88
C ARG A 102 -2.48 -8.76 -11.04
N ALA A 103 -3.66 -8.90 -11.65
CA ALA A 103 -4.08 -8.02 -12.74
C ALA A 103 -4.30 -6.58 -12.23
N TRP A 104 -4.82 -6.46 -11.01
CA TRP A 104 -4.90 -5.18 -10.32
C TRP A 104 -3.53 -4.53 -10.09
N LEU A 105 -2.55 -5.27 -9.59
CA LEU A 105 -1.20 -4.74 -9.35
C LEU A 105 -0.55 -4.21 -10.63
N ASP A 106 -0.63 -4.97 -11.71
CA ASP A 106 -0.10 -4.59 -13.01
C ASP A 106 -0.78 -3.32 -13.56
N CYS A 107 -2.12 -3.27 -13.51
CA CYS A 107 -2.91 -2.09 -13.85
C CYS A 107 -2.54 -0.87 -12.98
N SER A 108 -2.45 -1.07 -11.67
CA SER A 108 -2.08 -0.02 -10.70
C SER A 108 -0.69 0.54 -10.99
N LYS A 109 0.28 -0.30 -11.32
CA LYS A 109 1.64 0.13 -11.67
C LYS A 109 1.62 0.98 -12.95
N ARG A 110 0.92 0.53 -14.00
CA ARG A 110 0.78 1.31 -15.25
C ARG A 110 0.14 2.67 -15.03
N VAL A 111 -0.99 2.71 -14.33
CA VAL A 111 -1.76 3.95 -14.07
C VAL A 111 -0.93 4.95 -13.26
N LEU A 112 -0.22 4.46 -12.23
CA LEU A 112 0.63 5.31 -11.40
C LEU A 112 1.77 5.92 -12.23
N LEU A 113 2.48 5.11 -13.02
CA LEU A 113 3.60 5.58 -13.85
C LEU A 113 3.17 6.46 -15.03
N ALA A 114 1.94 6.31 -15.52
CA ALA A 114 1.40 7.12 -16.62
C ALA A 114 1.01 8.55 -16.21
N SER A 115 0.93 8.85 -14.91
CA SER A 115 0.44 10.15 -14.42
C SER A 115 1.35 10.74 -13.33
N PRO A 116 2.13 11.79 -13.67
CA PRO A 116 2.95 12.51 -12.69
C PRO A 116 2.14 13.06 -11.51
N ARG A 117 0.88 13.46 -11.76
CA ARG A 117 -0.02 13.96 -10.70
C ARG A 117 -0.38 12.87 -9.68
N LEU A 118 -0.58 11.62 -10.15
CA LEU A 118 -0.80 10.49 -9.24
C LEU A 118 0.46 10.17 -8.44
N LEU A 119 1.64 10.21 -9.07
CA LEU A 119 2.91 10.02 -8.38
C LEU A 119 3.12 11.05 -7.25
N THR A 120 2.82 12.32 -7.49
CA THR A 120 2.91 13.36 -6.44
C THR A 120 2.02 13.02 -5.24
N VAL A 121 0.74 12.71 -5.46
CA VAL A 121 -0.18 12.41 -4.36
C VAL A 121 0.17 11.09 -3.67
N ALA A 122 0.62 10.07 -4.41
CA ALA A 122 1.09 8.82 -3.83
C ALA A 122 2.32 9.04 -2.94
N HIS A 123 3.26 9.89 -3.38
CA HIS A 123 4.44 10.25 -2.61
C HIS A 123 4.09 11.04 -1.34
N GLU A 124 3.17 12.00 -1.41
CA GLU A 124 2.66 12.73 -0.24
C GLU A 124 2.02 11.78 0.79
N ARG A 125 1.22 10.81 0.34
CA ARG A 125 0.63 9.78 1.21
C ARG A 125 1.68 8.85 1.83
N TYR A 126 2.68 8.46 1.04
CA TYR A 126 3.80 7.67 1.53
C TYR A 126 4.58 8.42 2.61
N GLU A 127 4.88 9.71 2.43
CA GLU A 127 5.59 10.53 3.41
C GLU A 127 4.78 10.68 4.71
N ALA A 128 3.47 10.88 4.62
CA ALA A 128 2.59 10.95 5.79
C ALA A 128 2.60 9.64 6.60
N LEU A 129 2.49 8.50 5.91
CA LEU A 129 2.55 7.17 6.54
C LEU A 129 3.94 6.89 7.13
N SER A 130 5.00 7.23 6.39
CA SER A 130 6.38 7.08 6.82
C SER A 130 6.63 7.83 8.13
N ALA A 131 6.13 9.08 8.23
CA ALA A 131 6.23 9.86 9.46
C ALA A 131 5.53 9.20 10.67
N GLU A 132 4.36 8.59 10.47
CA GLU A 132 3.66 7.83 11.51
C GLU A 132 4.47 6.59 11.94
N VAL A 133 4.97 5.81 10.98
CA VAL A 133 5.73 4.58 11.26
C VAL A 133 7.08 4.88 11.93
N VAL A 134 7.74 6.00 11.61
CA VAL A 134 8.98 6.44 12.27
C VAL A 134 8.81 6.51 13.78
N GLU A 135 7.72 7.08 14.28
CA GLU A 135 7.47 7.19 15.72
C GLU A 135 7.38 5.80 16.38
N HIS A 136 6.77 4.83 15.70
CA HIS A 136 6.69 3.46 16.20
C HIS A 136 8.03 2.73 16.18
N ILE A 137 8.86 2.96 15.16
CA ILE A 137 10.23 2.42 15.09
C ILE A 137 11.07 2.99 16.24
N LEU A 138 10.96 4.29 16.52
CA LEU A 138 11.73 4.93 17.60
C LEU A 138 11.35 4.41 18.98
N VAL A 139 10.07 4.11 19.22
CA VAL A 139 9.64 3.46 20.47
C VAL A 139 10.22 2.05 20.60
N ARG A 140 10.32 1.31 19.50
CA ARG A 140 10.81 -0.07 19.46
C ARG A 140 12.33 -0.17 19.64
N GLU A 141 13.08 0.56 18.81
CA GLU A 141 14.55 0.45 18.70
C GLU A 141 15.29 1.42 19.64
N GLY A 142 14.58 2.40 20.18
CA GLY A 142 15.11 3.40 21.11
C GLY A 142 15.78 4.60 20.43
N ALA A 143 16.09 5.62 21.22
CA ALA A 143 16.56 6.92 20.75
C ALA A 143 17.89 6.87 19.99
N THR A 144 18.75 5.88 20.25
CA THR A 144 20.05 5.70 19.58
C THR A 144 19.92 5.27 18.13
N PHE A 145 18.83 4.60 17.76
CA PHE A 145 18.54 4.25 16.37
C PHE A 145 18.26 5.52 15.53
N GLY A 146 17.56 6.47 16.13
CA GLY A 146 17.34 7.81 15.60
C GLY A 146 16.43 7.86 14.37
N ALA A 147 15.93 9.06 14.05
CA ALA A 147 14.99 9.26 12.95
C ALA A 147 15.59 8.91 11.58
N ALA A 148 16.91 9.08 11.41
CA ALA A 148 17.59 8.72 10.17
C ALA A 148 17.58 7.20 9.94
N GLY A 149 17.87 6.40 10.99
CA GLY A 149 17.79 4.93 10.91
C GLY A 149 16.37 4.46 10.59
N ALA A 150 15.36 5.05 11.22
CA ALA A 150 13.96 4.74 10.96
C ALA A 150 13.56 5.03 9.50
N LYS A 151 13.97 6.19 8.97
CA LYS A 151 13.73 6.53 7.56
C LYS A 151 14.44 5.57 6.60
N VAL A 152 15.67 5.16 6.90
CA VAL A 152 16.41 4.17 6.10
C VAL A 152 15.70 2.81 6.11
N ALA A 153 15.20 2.36 7.26
CA ALA A 153 14.46 1.10 7.37
C ALA A 153 13.17 1.11 6.51
N ILE A 154 12.41 2.21 6.54
CA ILE A 154 11.20 2.37 5.72
C ILE A 154 11.55 2.43 4.23
N ALA A 155 12.59 3.20 3.85
CA ALA A 155 13.03 3.28 2.46
C ALA A 155 13.55 1.93 1.93
N LEU A 156 14.28 1.18 2.76
CA LEU A 156 14.69 -0.18 2.44
C LEU A 156 13.49 -1.08 2.22
N LEU A 157 12.50 -1.05 3.13
CA LEU A 157 11.27 -1.81 2.98
C LEU A 157 10.57 -1.49 1.65
N ALA A 158 10.40 -0.21 1.32
CA ALA A 158 9.80 0.23 0.06
C ALA A 158 10.54 -0.31 -1.16
N ALA A 159 11.88 -0.25 -1.16
CA ALA A 159 12.71 -0.82 -2.23
C ALA A 159 12.56 -2.34 -2.36
N LEU A 160 12.44 -3.05 -1.23
CA LEU A 160 12.19 -4.50 -1.22
C LEU A 160 10.81 -4.83 -1.80
N PHE A 161 9.78 -4.06 -1.45
CA PHE A 161 8.43 -4.22 -2.03
C PHE A 161 8.41 -3.93 -3.54
N ASP A 162 9.13 -2.90 -4.00
CA ASP A 162 9.24 -2.57 -5.42
C ASP A 162 9.91 -3.69 -6.22
N ALA A 163 11.07 -4.16 -5.75
CA ALA A 163 11.77 -5.31 -6.35
C ALA A 163 10.92 -6.59 -6.32
N ALA A 164 10.19 -6.83 -5.21
CA ALA A 164 9.29 -7.97 -5.08
C ALA A 164 8.10 -7.89 -6.04
N LEU A 165 7.52 -6.70 -6.21
CA LEU A 165 6.44 -6.46 -7.17
C LEU A 165 6.90 -6.73 -8.60
N ASP A 166 8.09 -6.26 -8.96
CA ASP A 166 8.67 -6.49 -10.27
C ASP A 166 8.91 -7.98 -10.52
N GLY A 167 9.55 -8.67 -9.58
CA GLY A 167 9.74 -10.12 -9.67
C GLY A 167 8.40 -10.85 -9.76
N TYR A 168 7.45 -10.49 -8.90
CA TYR A 168 6.12 -11.09 -8.87
C TYR A 168 5.46 -10.96 -10.22
N LEU A 169 5.32 -9.75 -10.78
CA LEU A 169 4.63 -9.51 -12.05
C LEU A 169 5.25 -10.24 -13.24
N HIS A 170 6.57 -10.45 -13.27
CA HIS A 170 7.26 -11.11 -14.39
C HIS A 170 7.35 -12.64 -14.28
N ASP A 171 7.07 -13.24 -13.12
CA ASP A 171 7.27 -14.67 -12.87
C ASP A 171 6.07 -15.56 -13.27
N GLU A 172 5.15 -15.06 -14.11
CA GLU A 172 3.99 -15.80 -14.66
C GLU A 172 3.16 -16.60 -13.62
N GLY A 173 3.20 -16.21 -12.34
CA GLY A 173 2.49 -16.88 -11.26
C GLY A 173 3.16 -18.15 -10.72
N GLN A 174 4.45 -18.39 -11.01
CA GLN A 174 5.17 -19.53 -10.44
C GLN A 174 5.36 -19.41 -8.92
N HIS A 175 5.60 -18.19 -8.43
CA HIS A 175 5.75 -17.92 -7.00
C HIS A 175 4.78 -16.84 -6.49
N ASP A 176 4.53 -16.86 -5.19
CA ASP A 176 3.74 -15.84 -4.49
C ASP A 176 4.57 -14.57 -4.21
N PHE A 177 3.91 -13.50 -3.79
CA PHE A 177 4.58 -12.24 -3.49
C PHE A 177 5.63 -12.36 -2.37
N VAL A 178 5.34 -13.21 -1.37
CA VAL A 178 6.23 -13.42 -0.21
C VAL A 178 7.56 -14.02 -0.65
N HIS A 179 7.54 -14.97 -1.60
CA HIS A 179 8.75 -15.52 -2.20
C HIS A 179 9.65 -14.44 -2.80
N HIS A 180 9.08 -13.52 -3.60
CA HIS A 180 9.86 -12.45 -4.22
C HIS A 180 10.37 -11.43 -3.20
N PHE A 181 9.59 -11.12 -2.17
CA PHE A 181 10.04 -10.28 -1.06
C PHE A 181 11.22 -10.93 -0.32
N ASP A 182 11.12 -12.20 0.03
CA ASP A 182 12.18 -12.93 0.72
C ASP A 182 13.45 -13.02 -0.14
N HIS A 183 13.30 -13.18 -1.46
CA HIS A 183 14.41 -13.14 -2.40
C HIS A 183 15.10 -11.76 -2.44
N ALA A 184 14.32 -10.68 -2.52
CA ALA A 184 14.84 -9.31 -2.48
C ALA A 184 15.56 -9.03 -1.15
N LEU A 185 14.99 -9.46 -0.02
CA LEU A 185 15.58 -9.25 1.30
C LEU A 185 16.90 -10.01 1.46
N ARG A 186 16.97 -11.28 1.03
CA ARG A 186 18.24 -12.04 1.03
C ARG A 186 19.32 -11.36 0.18
N THR A 187 18.92 -10.83 -0.98
CA THR A 187 19.84 -10.09 -1.86
C THR A 187 20.35 -8.82 -1.18
N ALA A 188 19.47 -8.05 -0.55
CA ALA A 188 19.84 -6.84 0.18
C ALA A 188 20.82 -7.14 1.33
N ARG A 189 20.55 -8.16 2.17
CA ARG A 189 21.47 -8.57 3.25
C ARG A 189 22.85 -8.96 2.73
N THR A 190 22.90 -9.74 1.65
CA THR A 190 24.17 -10.13 0.99
C THR A 190 24.96 -8.91 0.52
N LEU A 191 24.30 -7.88 -0.01
CA LEU A 191 24.94 -6.64 -0.48
C LEU A 191 25.44 -5.76 0.68
N LEU A 192 24.75 -5.78 1.82
CA LEU A 192 25.09 -4.98 2.99
C LEU A 192 26.10 -5.66 3.93
N GLY A 193 26.41 -6.94 3.70
CA GLY A 193 27.41 -7.69 4.46
C GLY A 193 26.89 -8.32 5.75
N ASP A 194 25.57 -8.53 5.84
CA ASP A 194 24.92 -9.34 6.88
C ASP A 194 24.91 -10.84 6.54
#